data_AF-A0A7C6SNV4-F1
#
_entry.id   AF-A0A7C6SNV4-F1
#
_cell.length_a   1.000
_cell.length_b   1.000
_cell.length_c   1.000
_cell.angle_alpha   90.00
_cell.angle_beta   90.00
_cell.angle_gamma   90.00
#
_symmetry.space_group_name_H-M   'P 1'
#
loop_
_entity.id
_entity.type
_entity.pdbx_description
1 polymer ?
#
loop_
_entity_poly.entity_id
_entity_poly.type
_entity_poly.pdbx_seq_one_letter_code
_entity_poly.pdbx_strand_id
1 'polypeptide(L)' 'LNAARDIGVDNTKGSLEQGKDADIILMDKDCQVHATIVRGTVKYKKEA' A
#
# COMPACT_ATOMS: atom_id res chain seq x y z
N LEU A 1 -4.77 -3.93 -7.77
CA LEU A 1 -5.63 -3.14 -8.67
C LEU A 1 -7.07 -3.65 -8.78
N ASN A 2 -7.30 -4.93 -9.12
CA ASN A 2 -8.67 -5.47 -9.35
C ASN A 2 -9.67 -5.12 -8.25
N ALA A 3 -9.35 -5.41 -6.98
CA ALA A 3 -10.23 -5.07 -5.85
C ALA A 3 -10.58 -3.58 -5.76
N ALA A 4 -9.67 -2.67 -6.13
CA ALA A 4 -9.95 -1.23 -6.13
C ALA A 4 -10.91 -0.84 -7.27
N ARG A 5 -10.78 -1.48 -8.44
CA ARG A 5 -11.68 -1.27 -9.57
C ARG A 5 -13.08 -1.82 -9.29
N ASP A 6 -13.16 -3.02 -8.70
CA ASP A 6 -14.43 -3.69 -8.40
C ASP A 6 -15.31 -2.88 -7.44
N ILE A 7 -14.69 -2.06 -6.57
CA ILE A 7 -15.40 -1.17 -5.65
C ILE A 7 -15.35 0.32 -6.06
N GLY A 8 -14.81 0.65 -7.24
CA GLY A 8 -14.82 2.00 -7.80
C GLY A 8 -13.91 3.03 -7.09
N VAL A 9 -12.80 2.59 -6.49
CA VAL A 9 -11.82 3.46 -5.78
C VAL A 9 -10.42 3.43 -6.39
N ASP A 10 -10.26 2.91 -7.60
CA ASP A 10 -8.96 2.78 -8.27
C ASP A 10 -8.33 4.12 -8.68
N ASN A 11 -9.12 5.19 -8.70
CA ASN A 11 -8.62 6.57 -8.81
C ASN A 11 -7.76 7.01 -7.63
N THR A 12 -7.92 6.38 -6.45
CA THR A 12 -7.20 6.74 -5.22
C THR A 12 -6.37 5.58 -4.66
N LYS A 13 -6.64 4.33 -5.03
CA LYS A 13 -5.98 3.14 -4.44
C LYS A 13 -5.59 2.10 -5.49
N GLY A 14 -4.74 1.16 -5.08
CA GLY A 14 -4.53 -0.10 -5.80
C GLY A 14 -3.43 -0.08 -6.87
N SER A 15 -2.73 1.03 -7.05
CA SER A 15 -1.47 1.17 -7.80
C SER A 15 -0.59 2.28 -7.21
N LEU A 16 0.70 2.28 -7.54
CA LEU A 16 1.66 3.30 -7.13
C LEU A 16 1.79 4.37 -8.21
N GLU A 17 0.99 5.42 -8.09
CA GLU A 17 0.92 6.54 -9.05
C GLU A 17 0.81 7.87 -8.30
N GLN A 18 1.26 8.95 -8.92
CA GLN A 18 1.13 10.29 -8.34
C GLN A 18 -0.34 10.66 -8.12
N GLY A 19 -0.64 11.28 -6.97
CA GLY A 19 -1.99 11.75 -6.63
C GLY A 19 -2.87 10.71 -5.93
N LYS A 20 -2.42 9.46 -5.79
CA LYS A 20 -3.13 8.40 -5.05
C LYS A 20 -2.78 8.39 -3.56
N ASP A 21 -3.62 7.72 -2.77
CA ASP A 21 -3.34 7.45 -1.35
C ASP A 21 -2.03 6.68 -1.24
N ALA A 22 -1.14 7.11 -0.33
CA ALA A 22 0.07 6.38 -0.01
C ALA A 22 -0.24 5.19 0.92
N ASP A 23 -0.98 4.21 0.39
CA ASP A 23 -1.25 2.91 0.98
C ASP A 23 -0.26 1.88 0.41
N ILE A 24 0.84 1.66 1.13
CA ILE A 24 2.01 0.94 0.62
C ILE A 24 2.42 -0.14 1.61
N ILE A 25 2.74 -1.33 1.09
CA ILE A 25 3.39 -2.40 1.85
C ILE A 25 4.78 -2.61 1.29
N LEU A 26 5.79 -2.53 2.17
CA LEU A 26 7.15 -2.97 1.84
C LEU A 26 7.29 -4.42 2.32
N MET A 27 7.59 -5.32 1.40
CA MET A 27 7.81 -6.75 1.70
C MET A 27 8.96 -7.31 0.85
N ASP A 28 9.55 -8.41 1.30
CA ASP A 28 10.55 -9.14 0.52
C ASP A 28 9.93 -10.21 -0.40
N LYS A 29 10.80 -10.94 -1.10
CA LYS A 29 10.43 -12.00 -2.05
C LYS A 29 9.68 -13.17 -1.41
N ASP A 30 9.76 -13.33 -0.09
CA ASP A 30 9.09 -14.38 0.67
C ASP A 30 7.82 -13.83 1.36
N CYS A 31 7.33 -12.67 0.89
CA CYS A 31 6.16 -11.94 1.38
C CYS A 31 6.24 -11.55 2.87
N GLN A 32 7.44 -11.45 3.45
CA GLN A 32 7.58 -10.93 4.81
C GLN A 32 7.42 -9.41 4.79
N VAL A 33 6.49 -8.89 5.60
CA VAL A 33 6.22 -7.46 5.69
C VAL A 33 7.30 -6.77 6.53
N HIS A 34 7.96 -5.78 5.95
CA HIS A 34 8.97 -4.93 6.62
C HIS A 34 8.39 -3.60 7.07
N ALA A 35 7.39 -3.06 6.34
CA ALA A 35 6.68 -1.85 6.74
C ALA A 35 5.29 -1.77 6.13
N THR A 36 4.41 -1.03 6.79
CA THR A 36 3.07 -0.69 6.28
C THR A 36 2.85 0.80 6.44
N ILE A 37 2.51 1.45 5.34
CA ILE A 37 2.19 2.88 5.27
C ILE A 37 0.72 2.97 4.89
N VAL A 38 -0.07 3.66 5.71
CA VAL A 38 -1.50 3.87 5.47
C VAL A 38 -1.73 5.36 5.35
N ARG A 39 -2.18 5.80 4.17
CA ARG A 39 -2.38 7.23 3.82
C ARG A 39 -1.18 8.10 4.22
N GLY A 40 0.02 7.64 3.88
CA GLY A 40 1.28 8.36 4.14
C GLY A 40 1.81 8.28 5.58
N THR A 41 1.10 7.62 6.49
CA THR A 41 1.56 7.41 7.87
C THR A 41 2.12 6.00 8.02
N VAL A 42 3.36 5.88 8.54
CA VAL A 42 3.91 4.58 8.93
C VAL A 42 3.10 4.03 10.11
N LYS A 43 2.38 2.93 9.89
CA LYS A 43 1.58 2.24 10.92
C LYS A 43 2.27 1.00 11.46
N TYR A 44 3.16 0.42 10.66
CA TYR A 44 3.98 -0.71 11.05
C TYR A 44 5.37 -0.55 10.45
N LYS A 45 6.37 -0.91 11.23
CA LYS A 45 7.76 -1.03 10.80
C LYS A 45 8.37 -2.18 11.59
N LYS A 46 8.94 -3.14 10.88
CA LYS A 46 9.69 -4.23 11.49
C LYS A 46 10.90 -3.62 12.21
N GLU A 47 11.04 -3.96 13.49
CA GLU A 47 12.22 -3.58 14.27
C GLU A 47 13.45 -4.33 13.73
N ALA A 48 14.62 -3.73 13.91
CA ALA A 48 15.89 -4.26 13.41
C ALA A 48 16.32 -5.51 14.17
#